data_AF-A0A812J6W1-F1
#
_entry.id   AF-A0A812J6W1-F1
#
_cell.length_a   1.000
_cell.length_b   1.000
_cell.length_c   1.000
_cell.angle_alpha   90.00
_cell.angle_beta   90.00
_cell.angle_gamma   90.00
#
_symmetry.space_group_name_H-M   'P 1'
#
loop_
_entity.id
_entity.type
_entity.pdbx_description
1 polymer ?
#
loop_
_entity_poly.entity_id
_entity_poly.type
_entity_poly.pdbx_seq_one_letter_code
_entity_poly.pdbx_strand_id
1 'polypeptide(L)'
;MSFKRARTLELAGGAFTVDPEAHAEDTESLAVNGQKFRKFLRERYSSGSMTAADTCTLAYLHTESGGRGAEDLGLDPEYHLGKHYEKPYVEYVAVPMVCKKSIGRVSVQHPTRVASDMLRRKLLSLRLLGEGANADTKFVTAHLDADREYLGLYEGHPVAQKAFAEGFRREHVVPVSVYFDGVQYSKNENFLGLSELCSCGCRGWCSVFPLLESFRRDMCFDHKDLRVCILDYKADWPAYIEICGFRTWSHNLHPCPICTVQKKDLLAVGTMTLHTCPHKLFDETSYKELVAASFRGWRLEPSPSLPDVGNFAKQSCPFSCVFYIGGKHGRVLHQSPFLQIPGVSVDTWCVDILHTWHYGPMSTFIAYGLRLLLTTMIYRPAIPDLEKEEADRLALLCLRAEL
;
A
#
# COMPACT_ATOMS: atom_id res chain seq x y z
N MET A 1 0.78 49.05 17.01
CA MET A 1 -0.09 50.00 16.27
C MET A 1 -1.12 49.19 15.48
N SER A 2 -2.42 49.50 15.56
CA SER A 2 -3.46 48.73 14.83
C SER A 2 -3.33 48.89 13.31
N PHE A 3 -3.37 47.77 12.57
CA PHE A 3 -3.23 47.71 11.10
C PHE A 3 -4.19 48.64 10.34
N LYS A 4 -5.34 48.98 10.93
CA LYS A 4 -6.28 49.96 10.35
C LYS A 4 -5.69 51.37 10.25
N ARG A 5 -4.74 51.76 11.11
CA ARG A 5 -4.09 53.09 11.00
C ARG A 5 -2.97 53.11 9.97
N ALA A 6 -2.17 52.06 9.86
CA ALA A 6 -1.07 52.01 8.89
C ALA A 6 -1.57 52.06 7.44
N ARG A 7 -2.60 51.27 7.10
CA ARG A 7 -3.13 51.21 5.72
C ARG A 7 -3.94 52.45 5.32
N THR A 8 -4.59 53.12 6.28
CA THR A 8 -5.28 54.40 6.04
C THR A 8 -4.28 55.54 5.82
N LEU A 9 -3.06 55.43 6.37
CA LEU A 9 -2.01 56.45 6.27
C LEU A 9 -1.11 56.26 5.03
N GLU A 10 -0.92 55.02 4.57
CA GLU A 10 -0.21 54.72 3.32
C GLU A 10 -0.96 55.29 2.10
N LEU A 11 -2.30 55.28 2.14
CA LEU A 11 -3.15 55.95 1.15
C LEU A 11 -3.13 57.49 1.26
N ALA A 12 -2.61 58.05 2.36
CA ALA A 12 -2.58 59.49 2.63
C ALA A 12 -1.24 60.17 2.27
N GLY A 13 -0.25 59.44 1.75
CA GLY A 13 0.96 60.01 1.12
C GLY A 13 1.94 60.74 2.07
N GLY A 14 1.83 60.57 3.39
CA GLY A 14 2.75 61.19 4.35
C GLY A 14 3.98 60.33 4.62
N ALA A 15 5.18 60.84 4.34
CA ALA A 15 6.43 60.20 4.75
C ALA A 15 6.58 60.23 6.28
N PHE A 16 6.68 59.05 6.91
CA PHE A 16 6.90 58.92 8.34
C PHE A 16 8.33 58.43 8.60
N THR A 17 9.07 59.13 9.45
CA THR A 17 10.29 58.63 10.08
C THR A 17 9.89 57.84 11.31
N VAL A 18 10.01 56.51 11.25
CA VAL A 18 9.79 55.62 12.39
C VAL A 18 10.86 55.90 13.44
N ASP A 19 10.45 56.27 14.64
CA ASP A 19 11.33 56.36 15.81
C ASP A 19 11.81 54.94 16.16
N PRO A 20 13.10 54.62 15.98
CA PRO A 20 13.63 53.28 16.23
C PRO A 20 13.59 52.89 17.71
N GLU A 21 13.57 53.87 18.63
CA GLU A 21 13.64 53.61 20.08
C GLU A 21 12.29 53.16 20.65
N ALA A 22 11.18 53.65 20.09
CA ALA A 22 9.82 53.23 20.49
C ALA A 22 9.47 51.77 20.09
N HIS A 23 10.33 51.09 19.34
CA HIS A 23 10.12 49.72 18.86
C HIS A 23 10.92 48.63 19.59
N ALA A 24 11.87 49.00 20.45
CA ALA A 24 12.69 48.03 21.17
C ALA A 24 11.98 47.42 22.40
N GLU A 25 10.92 48.05 22.91
CA GLU A 25 10.43 47.79 24.27
C GLU A 25 9.33 46.74 24.44
N ASP A 26 9.00 45.89 23.46
CA ASP A 26 8.05 44.80 23.77
C ASP A 26 8.19 43.51 22.94
N THR A 27 9.41 43.19 22.50
CA THR A 27 9.66 41.94 21.76
C THR A 27 9.37 40.68 22.60
N GLU A 28 9.58 40.75 23.92
CA GLU A 28 9.34 39.62 24.82
C GLU A 28 7.85 39.37 25.07
N SER A 29 7.06 40.42 25.32
CA SER A 29 5.60 40.32 25.46
C SER A 29 4.93 39.87 24.16
N LEU A 30 5.40 40.34 23.00
CA LEU A 30 4.92 39.88 21.70
C LEU A 30 5.17 38.37 21.51
N ALA A 31 6.34 37.87 21.91
CA ALA A 31 6.63 36.43 21.87
C ALA A 31 5.73 35.62 22.83
N VAL A 32 5.52 36.11 24.06
CA VAL A 32 4.64 35.46 25.05
C VAL A 32 3.18 35.42 24.57
N ASN A 33 2.68 36.52 24.01
CA ASN A 33 1.32 36.58 23.47
C ASN A 33 1.16 35.71 22.22
N GLY A 34 2.21 35.62 21.40
CA GLY A 34 2.34 34.67 20.31
C GLY A 34 2.17 33.22 20.73
N GLN A 35 2.88 32.81 21.78
CA GLN A 35 2.77 31.46 22.32
C GLN A 35 1.37 31.16 22.89
N LYS A 36 0.72 32.14 23.53
CA LYS A 36 -0.67 32.01 23.99
C LYS A 36 -1.63 31.81 22.81
N PHE A 37 -1.47 32.59 21.74
CA PHE A 37 -2.27 32.44 20.53
C PHE A 37 -2.04 31.10 19.83
N ARG A 38 -0.79 30.66 19.70
CA ARG A 38 -0.43 29.33 19.19
C ARG A 38 -1.08 28.21 20.00
N LYS A 39 -1.05 28.31 21.33
CA LYS A 39 -1.71 27.35 22.22
C LYS A 39 -3.22 27.31 21.99
N PHE A 40 -3.86 28.48 21.90
CA PHE A 40 -5.28 28.59 21.59
C PHE A 40 -5.63 27.91 20.26
N LEU A 41 -4.88 28.17 19.19
CA LEU A 41 -5.10 27.53 17.89
C LEU A 41 -5.00 26.00 17.96
N ARG A 42 -4.01 25.48 18.69
CA ARG A 42 -3.83 24.03 18.89
C ARG A 42 -4.96 23.41 19.70
N GLU A 43 -5.45 24.08 20.74
CA GLU A 43 -6.57 23.61 21.56
C GLU A 43 -7.88 23.58 20.75
N ARG A 44 -8.11 24.60 19.92
CA ARG A 44 -9.28 24.66 19.03
C ARG A 44 -9.26 23.59 17.95
N TYR A 45 -8.11 23.37 17.32
CA TYR A 45 -7.92 22.28 16.37
C TYR A 45 -8.11 20.91 17.04
N SER A 46 -7.47 20.66 18.19
CA SER A 46 -7.52 19.37 18.89
C SER A 46 -8.91 19.03 19.43
N SER A 47 -9.72 20.05 19.77
CA SER A 47 -11.11 19.88 20.17
C SER A 47 -12.09 19.70 19.00
N GLY A 48 -11.62 19.84 17.75
CA GLY A 48 -12.46 19.81 16.55
C GLY A 48 -13.34 21.04 16.36
N SER A 49 -13.11 22.10 17.14
CA SER A 49 -13.86 23.37 17.02
C SER A 49 -13.35 24.29 15.91
N MET A 50 -12.20 23.95 15.31
CA MET A 50 -11.64 24.58 14.12
C MET A 50 -11.06 23.52 13.18
N THR A 51 -11.16 23.75 11.87
CA THR A 51 -10.47 22.92 10.88
C THR A 51 -8.99 23.29 10.79
N ALA A 52 -8.16 22.43 10.17
CA ALA A 52 -6.76 22.76 9.90
C ALA A 52 -6.62 24.03 9.04
N ALA A 53 -7.54 24.22 8.07
CA ALA A 53 -7.56 25.40 7.21
C ALA A 53 -7.83 26.70 8.01
N ASP A 54 -8.79 26.66 8.96
CA ASP A 54 -9.08 27.79 9.84
C ASP A 54 -7.86 28.12 10.71
N THR A 55 -7.20 27.10 11.26
CA THR A 55 -5.99 27.26 12.08
C THR A 55 -4.87 27.95 11.30
N CYS A 56 -4.58 27.48 10.07
CA CYS A 56 -3.55 28.07 9.24
C CYS A 56 -3.89 29.49 8.78
N THR A 57 -5.15 29.74 8.44
CA THR A 57 -5.62 31.08 8.02
C THR A 57 -5.51 32.08 9.16
N LEU A 58 -5.94 31.72 10.38
CA LEU A 58 -5.83 32.62 11.53
C LEU A 58 -4.37 32.86 11.95
N ALA A 59 -3.51 31.85 11.86
CA ALA A 59 -2.08 32.01 12.11
C ALA A 59 -1.42 32.96 11.11
N TYR A 60 -1.81 32.87 9.83
CA TYR A 60 -1.36 33.80 8.80
C TYR A 60 -1.83 35.22 9.07
N LEU A 61 -3.14 35.43 9.27
CA LEU A 61 -3.70 36.76 9.53
C LEU A 61 -3.12 37.40 10.81
N HIS A 62 -2.80 36.59 11.83
CA HIS A 62 -2.11 37.04 13.02
C HIS A 62 -0.71 37.57 12.69
N THR A 63 0.06 36.81 11.91
CA THR A 63 1.40 37.20 11.45
C THR A 63 1.35 38.46 10.60
N GLU A 64 0.44 38.51 9.63
CA GLU A 64 0.22 39.69 8.78
C GLU A 64 -0.16 40.92 9.60
N SER A 65 -0.92 40.76 10.70
CA SER A 65 -1.28 41.88 11.58
C SER A 65 -0.14 42.39 12.46
N GLY A 66 1.08 41.86 12.31
CA GLY A 66 2.27 42.16 13.12
C GLY A 66 2.41 41.30 14.38
N GLY A 67 1.58 40.26 14.52
CA GLY A 67 1.75 39.24 15.55
C GLY A 67 3.00 38.40 15.32
N ARG A 68 3.52 37.75 16.37
CA ARG A 68 4.68 36.87 16.31
C ARG A 68 4.40 35.56 17.04
N GLY A 69 5.18 34.51 16.81
CA GLY A 69 5.14 33.23 17.55
C GLY A 69 4.15 32.17 17.03
N ALA A 70 3.51 32.41 15.88
CA ALA A 70 2.63 31.45 15.19
C ALA A 70 2.88 31.38 13.67
N GLU A 71 4.00 31.94 13.20
CA GLU A 71 4.34 32.10 11.79
C GLU A 71 4.47 30.74 11.08
N ASP A 72 5.01 29.74 11.77
CA ASP A 72 5.19 28.38 11.26
C ASP A 72 3.88 27.61 11.07
N LEU A 73 2.77 28.10 11.64
CA LEU A 73 1.44 27.55 11.42
C LEU A 73 0.69 28.28 10.30
N GLY A 74 1.14 29.47 9.92
CA GLY A 74 0.48 30.33 8.95
C GLY A 74 0.58 29.78 7.53
N LEU A 75 -0.55 29.74 6.83
CA LEU A 75 -0.58 29.58 5.38
C LEU A 75 -1.42 30.73 4.82
N ASP A 76 -0.87 31.44 3.85
CA ASP A 76 -1.55 32.54 3.19
C ASP A 76 -2.91 32.04 2.65
N PRO A 77 -4.05 32.66 3.01
CA PRO A 77 -5.35 32.25 2.53
C PRO A 77 -5.49 32.43 1.00
N GLU A 78 -4.70 33.30 0.37
CA GLU A 78 -4.62 33.37 -1.10
C GLU A 78 -3.82 32.19 -1.67
N TYR A 79 -2.75 31.77 -0.99
CA TYR A 79 -2.15 30.45 -1.19
C TYR A 79 -2.87 29.41 -0.35
N HIS A 80 -4.17 29.24 -0.60
CA HIS A 80 -4.84 28.02 -0.19
C HIS A 80 -3.87 26.85 -0.46
N LEU A 81 -3.78 25.86 0.44
CA LEU A 81 -3.24 24.55 0.06
C LEU A 81 -3.96 23.97 -1.17
N GLY A 82 -5.03 24.61 -1.62
CA GLY A 82 -5.30 24.81 -3.03
C GLY A 82 -4.18 25.54 -3.81
N LYS A 83 -2.94 24.99 -3.88
CA LYS A 83 -2.39 24.84 -5.24
C LYS A 83 -3.56 24.25 -6.02
N HIS A 84 -3.81 24.68 -7.26
CA HIS A 84 -4.71 23.91 -8.13
C HIS A 84 -4.13 22.49 -8.28
N TYR A 85 -4.25 21.66 -7.24
CA TYR A 85 -4.20 20.24 -7.27
C TYR A 85 -5.48 19.95 -8.00
N GLU A 86 -5.32 19.82 -9.30
CA GLU A 86 -6.28 19.21 -10.19
C GLU A 86 -6.97 18.11 -9.39
N LYS A 87 -8.26 18.31 -9.05
CA LYS A 87 -8.98 17.51 -8.06
C LYS A 87 -8.58 16.05 -8.30
N PRO A 88 -7.90 15.39 -7.34
CA PRO A 88 -7.43 14.05 -7.59
C PRO A 88 -8.66 13.23 -7.94
N TYR A 89 -8.58 12.48 -9.04
CA TYR A 89 -9.68 11.62 -9.45
C TYR A 89 -9.73 10.48 -8.41
N VAL A 90 -10.55 10.68 -7.40
CA VAL A 90 -10.77 9.75 -6.30
C VAL A 90 -12.17 9.18 -6.44
N GLU A 91 -12.26 7.85 -6.48
CA GLU A 91 -13.51 7.15 -6.24
C GLU A 91 -13.67 7.00 -4.73
N TYR A 92 -14.82 7.39 -4.18
CA TYR A 92 -15.14 7.10 -2.79
C TYR A 92 -15.76 5.71 -2.73
N VAL A 93 -15.03 4.76 -2.16
CA VAL A 93 -15.46 3.38 -2.01
C VAL A 93 -16.06 3.21 -0.62
N ALA A 94 -17.29 2.71 -0.56
CA ALA A 94 -17.93 2.38 0.71
C ALA A 94 -17.27 1.13 1.33
N VAL A 95 -16.48 1.34 2.39
CA VAL A 95 -15.74 0.28 3.09
C VAL A 95 -16.36 0.04 4.47
N PRO A 96 -16.85 -1.15 4.78
CA PRO A 96 -17.30 -1.47 6.12
C PRO A 96 -16.11 -1.57 7.07
N MET A 97 -16.12 -0.82 8.17
CA MET A 97 -15.06 -0.79 9.18
C MET A 97 -15.65 -0.89 10.59
N VAL A 98 -14.82 -1.21 11.58
CA VAL A 98 -15.18 -1.11 13.00
C VAL A 98 -14.56 0.15 13.55
N CYS A 99 -15.34 1.22 13.62
CA CYS A 99 -14.83 2.49 14.14
C CYS A 99 -14.72 2.41 15.67
N LYS A 100 -13.53 2.59 16.25
CA LYS A 100 -13.35 2.51 17.71
C LYS A 100 -14.21 3.50 18.50
N LYS A 101 -14.60 4.62 17.89
CA LYS A 101 -15.42 5.67 18.53
C LYS A 101 -16.91 5.36 18.52
N SER A 102 -17.39 4.58 17.55
CA SER A 102 -18.78 4.14 17.49
C SER A 102 -18.83 2.66 17.81
N ILE A 103 -19.55 2.26 18.86
CA ILE A 103 -19.71 0.84 19.20
C ILE A 103 -20.52 0.16 18.06
N GLY A 104 -19.85 -0.28 17.00
CA GLY A 104 -20.52 -0.86 15.84
C GLY A 104 -19.73 -0.80 14.52
N ARG A 105 -20.30 -1.50 13.54
CA ARG A 105 -19.87 -1.49 12.15
C ARG A 105 -20.39 -0.22 11.47
N VAL A 106 -19.51 0.51 10.80
CA VAL A 106 -19.86 1.71 10.02
C VAL A 106 -19.33 1.57 8.60
N SER A 107 -20.05 2.12 7.64
CA SER A 107 -19.56 2.25 6.26
C SER A 107 -18.80 3.56 6.16
N VAL A 108 -17.50 3.49 5.92
CA VAL A 108 -16.63 4.66 5.71
C VAL A 108 -16.46 4.88 4.21
N GLN A 109 -16.57 6.13 3.76
CA GLN A 109 -16.26 6.49 2.38
C GLN A 109 -14.74 6.63 2.24
N HIS A 110 -14.08 5.57 1.77
CA HIS A 110 -12.63 5.54 1.62
C HIS A 110 -12.24 6.13 0.25
N PRO A 111 -11.47 7.23 0.21
CA PRO A 111 -11.00 7.78 -1.05
C PRO A 111 -9.95 6.85 -1.65
N THR A 112 -10.19 6.41 -2.89
CA THR A 112 -9.29 5.52 -3.63
C THR A 112 -8.93 6.21 -4.92
N ARG A 113 -7.62 6.31 -5.24
CA ARG A 113 -7.21 6.86 -6.53
C ARG A 113 -7.51 5.86 -7.63
N VAL A 114 -8.07 6.35 -8.73
CA VAL A 114 -8.29 5.57 -9.94
C VAL A 114 -6.94 5.35 -10.61
N ALA A 115 -6.44 4.12 -10.56
CA ALA A 115 -5.11 3.77 -11.05
C ALA A 115 -4.98 3.99 -12.56
N SER A 116 -6.05 3.74 -13.34
CA SER A 116 -6.05 4.01 -14.78
C SER A 116 -5.86 5.50 -15.07
N ASP A 117 -6.45 6.38 -14.27
CA ASP A 117 -6.31 7.82 -14.44
C ASP A 117 -4.93 8.30 -14.02
N MET A 118 -4.35 7.71 -12.97
CA MET A 118 -2.95 7.98 -12.60
C MET A 118 -2.01 7.60 -13.75
N LEU A 119 -2.21 6.43 -14.36
CA LEU A 119 -1.47 6.00 -15.54
C LEU A 119 -1.71 6.95 -16.72
N ARG A 120 -2.97 7.27 -17.04
CA ARG A 120 -3.34 8.18 -18.13
C ARG A 120 -2.65 9.53 -17.98
N ARG A 121 -2.71 10.15 -16.80
CA ARG A 121 -2.04 11.45 -16.55
C ARG A 121 -0.53 11.35 -16.76
N LYS A 122 0.09 10.26 -16.28
CA LYS A 122 1.53 10.05 -16.48
C LYS A 122 1.87 9.91 -17.96
N LEU A 123 1.10 9.12 -18.72
CA LEU A 123 1.30 8.90 -20.15
C LEU A 123 1.07 10.19 -20.95
N LEU A 124 0.03 10.97 -20.62
CA LEU A 124 -0.22 12.30 -21.20
C LEU A 124 0.96 13.25 -20.94
N SER A 125 1.47 13.28 -19.70
CA SER A 125 2.63 14.12 -19.35
C SER A 125 3.90 13.74 -20.12
N LEU A 126 4.02 12.47 -20.52
CA LEU A 126 5.11 11.95 -21.34
C LEU A 126 4.83 12.06 -22.85
N ARG A 127 3.68 12.61 -23.26
CA ARG A 127 3.21 12.66 -24.67
C ARG A 127 3.18 11.27 -25.33
N LEU A 128 2.83 10.24 -24.54
CA LEU A 128 2.61 8.87 -25.00
C LEU A 128 1.13 8.59 -25.32
N LEU A 129 0.25 9.52 -24.96
CA LEU A 129 -1.20 9.42 -25.13
C LEU A 129 -1.76 10.78 -25.56
N GLY A 130 -2.92 10.78 -26.22
CA GLY A 130 -3.64 12.01 -26.63
C GLY A 130 -3.25 12.56 -28.01
N GLU A 131 -3.86 13.69 -28.38
CA GLU A 131 -3.56 14.40 -29.63
C GLU A 131 -2.12 14.94 -29.58
N GLY A 132 -1.28 14.54 -30.55
CA GLY A 132 0.14 14.87 -30.55
C GLY A 132 1.04 13.90 -29.80
N ALA A 133 0.53 12.71 -29.43
CA ALA A 133 1.36 11.61 -28.97
C ALA A 133 2.47 11.33 -30.00
N ASN A 134 3.73 11.29 -29.55
CA ASN A 134 4.84 11.09 -30.47
C ASN A 134 4.84 9.64 -30.97
N ALA A 135 4.50 9.44 -32.25
CA ALA A 135 4.42 8.12 -32.86
C ALA A 135 5.75 7.36 -32.89
N ASP A 136 6.89 8.06 -32.76
CA ASP A 136 8.23 7.46 -32.72
C ASP A 136 8.65 7.01 -31.31
N THR A 137 7.68 6.77 -30.43
CA THR A 137 7.94 6.34 -29.06
C THR A 137 8.30 4.87 -29.02
N LYS A 138 9.56 4.59 -29.38
CA LYS A 138 10.28 3.36 -29.05
C LYS A 138 10.35 3.09 -27.54
N PHE A 139 9.69 3.86 -26.67
CA PHE A 139 9.81 3.72 -25.22
C PHE A 139 9.33 2.35 -24.74
N VAL A 140 8.13 1.93 -25.12
CA VAL A 140 7.59 0.61 -24.73
C VAL A 140 8.43 -0.49 -25.37
N THR A 141 8.66 -0.40 -26.68
CA THR A 141 9.43 -1.40 -27.42
C THR A 141 10.87 -1.50 -26.91
N ALA A 142 11.58 -0.41 -26.66
CA ALA A 142 12.96 -0.43 -26.13
C ALA A 142 13.02 -0.96 -24.69
N HIS A 143 12.00 -0.70 -23.86
CA HIS A 143 11.95 -1.26 -22.52
C HIS A 143 11.69 -2.77 -22.54
N LEU A 144 10.76 -3.23 -23.38
CA LEU A 144 10.47 -4.65 -23.55
C LEU A 144 11.60 -5.39 -24.27
N ASP A 145 12.21 -4.80 -25.30
CA ASP A 145 13.30 -5.41 -26.08
C ASP A 145 14.58 -5.60 -25.24
N ALA A 146 14.76 -4.78 -24.20
CA ALA A 146 15.86 -4.93 -23.26
C ALA A 146 15.72 -6.19 -22.39
N ASP A 147 14.50 -6.73 -22.23
CA ASP A 147 14.20 -7.92 -21.44
C ASP A 147 13.31 -8.89 -22.23
N ARG A 148 13.95 -9.88 -22.86
CA ARG A 148 13.27 -10.87 -23.71
C ARG A 148 12.21 -11.69 -22.96
N GLU A 149 12.41 -11.93 -21.66
CA GLU A 149 11.43 -12.66 -20.84
C GLU A 149 10.19 -11.79 -20.63
N TYR A 150 10.40 -10.53 -20.26
CA TYR A 150 9.31 -9.56 -20.06
C TYR A 150 8.54 -9.26 -21.35
N LEU A 151 9.22 -9.19 -22.50
CA LEU A 151 8.58 -9.10 -23.81
C LEU A 151 7.69 -10.31 -24.09
N GLY A 152 8.17 -11.52 -23.80
CA GLY A 152 7.39 -12.75 -23.97
C GLY A 152 6.13 -12.77 -23.10
N LEU A 153 6.24 -12.34 -21.83
CA LEU A 153 5.09 -12.19 -20.93
C LEU A 153 4.08 -11.18 -21.47
N TYR A 154 4.57 -10.04 -21.96
CA TYR A 154 3.74 -8.99 -22.53
C TYR A 154 2.99 -9.45 -23.80
N GLU A 155 3.67 -10.04 -24.76
CA GLU A 155 3.06 -10.51 -26.01
C GLU A 155 2.12 -11.70 -25.78
N GLY A 156 2.41 -12.53 -24.77
CA GLY A 156 1.55 -13.61 -24.31
C GLY A 156 0.34 -13.15 -23.48
N HIS A 157 0.32 -11.90 -23.02
CA HIS A 157 -0.68 -11.43 -22.06
C HIS A 157 -2.08 -11.33 -22.70
N PRO A 158 -3.16 -11.85 -22.06
CA PRO A 158 -4.50 -11.86 -22.66
C PRO A 158 -5.03 -10.47 -23.05
N VAL A 159 -4.75 -9.45 -22.24
CA VAL A 159 -5.14 -8.06 -22.55
C VAL A 159 -4.38 -7.52 -23.75
N ALA A 160 -3.09 -7.83 -23.89
CA ALA A 160 -2.28 -7.37 -25.01
C ALA A 160 -2.75 -8.04 -26.30
N GLN A 161 -2.92 -9.37 -26.29
CA GLN A 161 -3.43 -10.12 -27.42
C GLN A 161 -4.81 -9.62 -27.89
N LYS A 162 -5.73 -9.41 -26.95
CA LYS A 162 -7.06 -8.84 -27.25
C LYS A 162 -6.95 -7.44 -27.85
N ALA A 163 -6.14 -6.56 -27.25
CA ALA A 163 -5.94 -5.20 -27.74
C ALA A 163 -5.35 -5.18 -29.16
N PHE A 164 -4.36 -6.03 -29.44
CA PHE A 164 -3.77 -6.13 -30.78
C PHE A 164 -4.78 -6.65 -31.80
N ALA A 165 -5.64 -7.61 -31.42
CA ALA A 165 -6.73 -8.08 -32.28
C ALA A 165 -7.79 -6.99 -32.56
N GLU A 166 -7.98 -6.05 -31.63
CA GLU A 166 -8.83 -4.85 -31.79
C GLU A 166 -8.16 -3.72 -32.58
N GLY A 167 -6.91 -3.91 -33.03
CA GLY A 167 -6.16 -2.92 -33.80
C GLY A 167 -5.47 -1.84 -32.95
N PHE A 168 -5.38 -2.03 -31.62
CA PHE A 168 -4.55 -1.15 -30.80
C PHE A 168 -3.08 -1.30 -31.19
N ARG A 169 -2.41 -0.15 -31.30
CA ARG A 169 -0.96 -0.12 -31.47
C ARG A 169 -0.27 -0.50 -30.15
N ARG A 170 0.93 -1.06 -30.23
CA ARG A 170 1.70 -1.54 -29.07
C ARG A 170 1.90 -0.45 -28.00
N GLU A 171 2.14 0.78 -28.44
CA GLU A 171 2.29 1.96 -27.60
C GLU A 171 1.03 2.33 -26.79
N HIS A 172 -0.16 1.87 -27.18
CA HIS A 172 -1.40 2.10 -26.43
C HIS A 172 -1.74 0.97 -25.45
N VAL A 173 -0.90 -0.07 -25.41
CA VAL A 173 -1.03 -1.22 -24.52
C VAL A 173 0.11 -1.17 -23.51
N VAL A 174 -0.18 -0.66 -22.32
CA VAL A 174 0.83 -0.27 -21.34
C VAL A 174 1.13 -1.43 -20.39
N PRO A 175 2.37 -1.94 -20.37
CA PRO A 175 2.80 -2.88 -19.35
C PRO A 175 2.91 -2.17 -18.00
N VAL A 176 2.36 -2.77 -16.95
CA VAL A 176 2.36 -2.21 -15.59
C VAL A 176 2.82 -3.27 -14.60
N SER A 177 3.71 -2.86 -13.70
CA SER A 177 4.04 -3.57 -12.47
C SER A 177 3.28 -2.92 -11.31
N VAL A 178 2.54 -3.70 -10.51
CA VAL A 178 1.77 -3.18 -9.37
C VAL A 178 2.43 -3.56 -8.06
N TYR A 179 2.83 -2.59 -7.23
CA TYR A 179 3.39 -2.86 -5.90
C TYR A 179 2.33 -2.68 -4.80
N PHE A 180 2.17 -3.68 -3.93
CA PHE A 180 1.35 -3.64 -2.72
C PHE A 180 2.23 -3.73 -1.48
N ASP A 181 2.13 -2.71 -0.64
CA ASP A 181 2.83 -2.71 0.63
C ASP A 181 1.91 -3.21 1.76
N GLY A 182 2.39 -4.16 2.55
CA GLY A 182 1.67 -4.77 3.67
C GLY A 182 2.11 -4.24 5.02
N VAL A 183 2.91 -3.18 5.06
CA VAL A 183 3.41 -2.59 6.31
C VAL A 183 2.23 -2.08 7.14
N GLN A 184 2.17 -2.52 8.41
CA GLN A 184 1.31 -1.89 9.41
C GLN A 184 1.72 -0.43 9.57
N TYR A 185 0.91 0.46 9.00
CA TYR A 185 1.20 1.89 9.01
C TYR A 185 1.43 2.44 10.42
N SER A 186 2.60 3.06 10.61
CA SER A 186 2.73 4.11 11.62
C SER A 186 1.85 5.30 11.20
N LYS A 187 1.39 6.12 12.14
CA LYS A 187 0.26 7.08 12.03
C LYS A 187 0.26 8.10 10.85
N ASN A 188 1.24 8.12 9.94
CA ASN A 188 1.52 9.26 9.06
C ASN A 188 1.53 8.99 7.53
N GLU A 189 1.10 7.82 7.02
CA GLU A 189 1.18 7.54 5.57
C GLU A 189 -0.17 7.12 4.95
N ASN A 190 -0.35 7.45 3.66
CA ASN A 190 -1.66 7.74 3.04
C ASN A 190 -2.16 6.73 1.99
N PHE A 191 -1.73 5.47 1.99
CA PHE A 191 -2.21 4.52 0.99
C PHE A 191 -2.62 3.19 1.63
N LEU A 192 -3.93 3.06 1.94
CA LEU A 192 -4.56 1.84 2.46
C LEU A 192 -4.19 1.45 3.90
N GLY A 193 -4.21 2.42 4.82
CA GLY A 193 -4.10 2.17 6.26
C GLY A 193 -5.38 1.59 6.88
N LEU A 194 -5.72 0.33 6.59
CA LEU A 194 -6.85 -0.35 7.23
C LEU A 194 -6.47 -0.88 8.61
N SER A 195 -6.26 0.03 9.57
CA SER A 195 -6.01 -0.37 10.97
C SER A 195 -7.25 -0.89 11.71
N GLU A 196 -8.43 -0.70 11.12
CA GLU A 196 -9.74 -0.98 11.72
C GLU A 196 -10.61 -1.84 10.78
N LEU A 197 -10.03 -2.97 10.34
CA LEU A 197 -10.74 -4.00 9.60
C LEU A 197 -11.96 -4.52 10.37
N CYS A 198 -12.97 -4.94 9.63
CA CYS A 198 -14.16 -5.49 10.24
C CYS A 198 -13.88 -6.78 11.00
N SER A 199 -14.40 -6.90 12.23
CA SER A 199 -14.33 -8.12 13.04
C SER A 199 -15.46 -9.11 12.74
N CYS A 200 -16.12 -9.02 11.58
CA CYS A 200 -17.16 -9.99 11.22
C CYS A 200 -16.63 -11.39 10.99
N GLY A 201 -17.52 -12.38 10.89
CA GLY A 201 -17.17 -13.77 10.58
C GLY A 201 -16.29 -13.91 9.32
N CYS A 202 -16.33 -12.90 8.44
CA CYS A 202 -15.50 -12.68 7.25
C CYS A 202 -13.99 -12.42 7.50
N ARG A 203 -13.56 -12.21 8.75
CA ARG A 203 -12.16 -11.91 9.14
C ARG A 203 -11.57 -10.65 8.47
N GLY A 204 -12.32 -9.56 8.45
CA GLY A 204 -11.85 -8.30 7.85
C GLY A 204 -11.96 -8.23 6.33
N TRP A 205 -12.21 -9.36 5.64
CA TRP A 205 -12.21 -9.39 4.19
C TRP A 205 -13.25 -8.47 3.54
N CYS A 206 -14.40 -8.25 4.17
CA CYS A 206 -15.38 -7.27 3.66
C CYS A 206 -14.87 -5.82 3.67
N SER A 207 -13.82 -5.50 4.42
CA SER A 207 -13.19 -4.19 4.42
C SER A 207 -12.17 -4.06 3.28
N VAL A 208 -11.49 -5.15 2.94
CA VAL A 208 -10.46 -5.17 1.89
C VAL A 208 -11.09 -5.37 0.50
N PHE A 209 -12.09 -6.24 0.41
CA PHE A 209 -12.74 -6.61 -0.83
C PHE A 209 -13.24 -5.41 -1.66
N PRO A 210 -13.94 -4.41 -1.12
CA PRO A 210 -14.42 -3.28 -1.93
C PRO A 210 -13.30 -2.49 -2.60
N LEU A 211 -12.14 -2.40 -1.94
CA LEU A 211 -10.96 -1.68 -2.46
C LEU A 211 -10.30 -2.47 -3.59
N LEU A 212 -10.11 -3.78 -3.39
CA LEU A 212 -9.58 -4.67 -4.43
C LEU A 212 -10.54 -4.81 -5.61
N GLU A 213 -11.85 -4.80 -5.36
CA GLU A 213 -12.87 -4.84 -6.40
C GLU A 213 -12.94 -3.53 -7.19
N SER A 214 -12.80 -2.37 -6.52
CA SER A 214 -12.65 -1.06 -7.20
C SER A 214 -11.40 -1.06 -8.08
N PHE A 215 -10.25 -1.51 -7.56
CA PHE A 215 -9.03 -1.64 -8.34
C PHE A 215 -9.17 -2.60 -9.53
N ARG A 216 -9.77 -3.78 -9.32
CA ARG A 216 -10.06 -4.76 -10.38
C ARG A 216 -10.94 -4.15 -11.46
N ARG A 217 -12.05 -3.50 -11.07
CA ARG A 217 -12.96 -2.82 -12.00
C ARG A 217 -12.22 -1.79 -12.85
N ASP A 218 -11.37 -1.00 -12.23
CA ASP A 218 -10.60 0.04 -12.90
C ASP A 218 -9.60 -0.53 -13.91
N MET A 219 -8.83 -1.56 -13.52
CA MET A 219 -7.85 -2.22 -14.39
C MET A 219 -8.49 -3.06 -15.49
N CYS A 220 -9.69 -3.60 -15.27
CA CYS A 220 -10.44 -4.34 -16.28
C CYS A 220 -11.31 -3.43 -17.17
N PHE A 221 -11.37 -2.12 -16.89
CA PHE A 221 -12.21 -1.22 -17.66
C PHE A 221 -11.67 -1.04 -19.07
N ASP A 222 -12.54 -1.12 -20.06
CA ASP A 222 -12.19 -0.99 -21.47
C ASP A 222 -12.06 0.49 -21.86
N HIS A 223 -10.97 1.12 -21.43
CA HIS A 223 -10.73 2.54 -21.70
C HIS A 223 -10.58 2.78 -23.21
N LYS A 224 -11.23 3.79 -23.78
CA LYS A 224 -11.20 4.01 -25.25
C LYS A 224 -9.80 4.24 -25.82
N ASP A 225 -8.89 4.76 -25.02
CA ASP A 225 -7.56 5.26 -25.39
C ASP A 225 -6.42 4.44 -24.76
N LEU A 226 -6.70 3.54 -23.82
CA LEU A 226 -5.70 2.86 -23.01
C LEU A 226 -6.06 1.39 -22.78
N ARG A 227 -5.07 0.51 -22.87
CA ARG A 227 -5.15 -0.87 -22.41
C ARG A 227 -4.05 -1.09 -21.39
N VAL A 228 -4.39 -1.66 -20.24
CA VAL A 228 -3.43 -1.89 -19.14
C VAL A 228 -3.16 -3.38 -19.04
N CYS A 229 -1.90 -3.79 -19.18
CA CYS A 229 -1.46 -5.16 -18.98
C CYS A 229 -0.65 -5.24 -17.69
N ILE A 230 -1.19 -5.89 -16.65
CA ILE A 230 -0.43 -6.12 -15.42
C ILE A 230 0.47 -7.33 -15.66
N LEU A 231 1.77 -7.08 -15.85
CA LEU A 231 2.72 -8.15 -16.17
C LEU A 231 3.24 -8.84 -14.93
N ASP A 232 3.46 -8.04 -13.89
CA ASP A 232 3.87 -8.51 -12.59
C ASP A 232 3.19 -7.67 -11.52
N TYR A 233 3.03 -8.28 -10.35
CA TYR A 233 2.76 -7.50 -9.16
C TYR A 233 3.76 -7.89 -8.09
N LYS A 234 4.09 -6.92 -7.26
CA LYS A 234 5.06 -7.02 -6.19
C LYS A 234 4.34 -6.80 -4.89
N ALA A 235 4.68 -7.58 -3.89
CA ALA A 235 4.15 -7.40 -2.56
C ALA A 235 5.12 -7.95 -1.54
N ASP A 236 5.06 -7.43 -0.32
CA ASP A 236 5.63 -8.13 0.81
C ASP A 236 4.81 -9.41 1.12
N TRP A 237 5.34 -10.27 1.99
CA TRP A 237 4.68 -11.51 2.36
C TRP A 237 3.28 -11.31 2.97
N PRO A 238 3.11 -10.40 3.96
CA PRO A 238 1.79 -10.11 4.51
C PRO A 238 0.76 -9.66 3.47
N ALA A 239 1.09 -8.66 2.65
CA ALA A 239 0.19 -8.14 1.63
C ALA A 239 -0.16 -9.21 0.60
N TYR A 240 0.80 -10.03 0.16
CA TYR A 240 0.50 -11.11 -0.77
C TYR A 240 -0.48 -12.13 -0.19
N ILE A 241 -0.23 -12.57 1.05
CA ILE A 241 -1.09 -13.53 1.73
C ILE A 241 -2.49 -12.95 1.89
N GLU A 242 -2.60 -11.67 2.25
CA GLU A 242 -3.88 -11.00 2.43
C GLU A 242 -4.60 -10.77 1.09
N ILE A 243 -3.93 -10.26 0.06
CA ILE A 243 -4.53 -9.97 -1.24
C ILE A 243 -4.98 -11.25 -1.93
N CYS A 244 -4.16 -12.31 -1.92
CA CYS A 244 -4.49 -13.57 -2.57
C CYS A 244 -5.40 -14.46 -1.72
N GLY A 245 -5.64 -14.07 -0.47
CA GLY A 245 -6.42 -14.84 0.48
C GLY A 245 -5.79 -16.15 0.87
N PHE A 246 -4.48 -16.17 1.11
CA PHE A 246 -3.79 -17.34 1.65
C PHE A 246 -3.82 -17.37 3.18
N ARG A 247 -3.46 -18.52 3.72
CA ARG A 247 -3.14 -18.66 5.14
C ARG A 247 -1.75 -18.09 5.44
N THR A 248 -1.60 -17.62 6.67
CA THR A 248 -0.31 -17.19 7.20
C THR A 248 0.54 -18.39 7.66
N TRP A 249 1.81 -18.11 7.94
CA TRP A 249 2.82 -19.06 8.38
C TRP A 249 2.50 -19.77 9.70
N SER A 250 1.54 -19.25 10.48
CA SER A 250 1.06 -19.89 11.70
C SER A 250 0.16 -21.10 11.44
N HIS A 251 -0.31 -21.30 10.20
CA HIS A 251 -1.22 -22.39 9.87
C HIS A 251 -0.55 -23.77 9.98
N ASN A 252 -1.23 -24.70 10.67
CA ASN A 252 -0.65 -26.00 11.00
C ASN A 252 -0.47 -26.93 9.78
N LEU A 253 -1.35 -26.83 8.78
CA LEU A 253 -1.30 -27.72 7.62
C LEU A 253 -0.56 -27.14 6.41
N HIS A 254 -0.53 -25.81 6.30
CA HIS A 254 -0.01 -25.11 5.12
C HIS A 254 0.62 -23.78 5.55
N PRO A 255 1.76 -23.82 6.25
CA PRO A 255 2.47 -22.61 6.67
C PRO A 255 3.08 -21.85 5.49
N CYS A 256 3.44 -22.52 4.38
CA CYS A 256 3.96 -21.84 3.20
C CYS A 256 2.81 -21.50 2.23
N PRO A 257 2.67 -20.23 1.79
CA PRO A 257 1.70 -19.88 0.76
C PRO A 257 2.12 -20.39 -0.64
N ILE A 258 3.41 -20.60 -0.92
CA ILE A 258 3.92 -21.01 -2.25
C ILE A 258 3.96 -22.53 -2.44
N CYS A 259 4.12 -23.35 -1.41
CA CYS A 259 4.28 -24.80 -1.59
C CYS A 259 3.36 -25.60 -0.66
N THR A 260 3.20 -26.89 -0.92
CA THR A 260 2.27 -27.77 -0.17
C THR A 260 2.88 -28.33 1.12
N VAL A 261 3.99 -27.77 1.63
CA VAL A 261 4.64 -28.23 2.87
C VAL A 261 3.65 -28.17 4.04
N GLN A 262 3.73 -29.16 4.92
CA GLN A 262 3.00 -29.14 6.19
C GLN A 262 3.94 -28.67 7.30
N LYS A 263 3.40 -28.09 8.37
CA LYS A 263 4.24 -27.55 9.46
C LYS A 263 5.15 -28.61 10.10
N LYS A 264 4.68 -29.85 10.19
CA LYS A 264 5.48 -30.99 10.67
C LYS A 264 6.65 -31.36 9.75
N ASP A 265 6.55 -31.02 8.46
CA ASP A 265 7.51 -31.35 7.42
C ASP A 265 8.39 -30.15 7.05
N LEU A 266 8.17 -28.97 7.65
CA LEU A 266 8.89 -27.72 7.33
C LEU A 266 10.41 -27.84 7.56
N LEU A 267 10.82 -28.68 8.52
CA LEU A 267 12.22 -28.95 8.83
C LEU A 267 12.80 -30.14 8.05
N ALA A 268 11.99 -30.85 7.27
CA ALA A 268 12.43 -31.96 6.44
C ALA A 268 13.09 -31.41 5.17
N VAL A 269 14.32 -30.89 5.31
CA VAL A 269 15.05 -30.22 4.23
C VAL A 269 15.50 -31.15 3.10
N GLY A 270 15.50 -32.48 3.30
CA GLY A 270 15.71 -33.48 2.24
C GLY A 270 16.88 -33.16 1.29
N THR A 271 16.61 -33.17 -0.02
CA THR A 271 17.54 -32.79 -1.11
C THR A 271 17.36 -31.33 -1.56
N MET A 272 16.93 -30.44 -0.66
CA MET A 272 16.75 -29.03 -0.98
C MET A 272 18.07 -28.42 -1.43
N THR A 273 18.04 -27.73 -2.57
CA THR A 273 19.16 -26.94 -3.07
C THR A 273 18.76 -25.46 -3.07
N LEU A 274 19.71 -24.56 -3.32
CA LEU A 274 19.43 -23.14 -3.52
C LEU A 274 18.42 -22.88 -4.66
N HIS A 275 18.25 -23.83 -5.59
CA HIS A 275 17.40 -23.69 -6.77
C HIS A 275 16.13 -24.54 -6.73
N THR A 276 15.92 -25.36 -5.68
CA THR A 276 14.83 -26.34 -5.67
C THR A 276 14.02 -26.28 -4.37
N CYS A 277 12.69 -26.26 -4.50
CA CYS A 277 11.80 -26.52 -3.38
C CYS A 277 11.57 -28.03 -3.25
N PRO A 278 11.80 -28.66 -2.08
CA PRO A 278 11.56 -30.09 -1.89
C PRO A 278 10.07 -30.44 -1.87
N HIS A 279 9.19 -29.43 -1.84
CA HIS A 279 7.75 -29.60 -1.79
C HIS A 279 7.10 -29.13 -3.09
N LYS A 280 6.02 -29.78 -3.49
CA LYS A 280 5.22 -29.39 -4.65
C LYS A 280 4.83 -27.91 -4.53
N LEU A 281 5.11 -27.13 -5.56
CA LEU A 281 4.66 -25.74 -5.64
C LEU A 281 3.13 -25.71 -5.75
N PHE A 282 2.55 -24.64 -5.23
CA PHE A 282 1.14 -24.35 -5.25
C PHE A 282 0.89 -23.31 -6.32
N ASP A 283 0.69 -23.83 -7.52
CA ASP A 283 0.48 -23.09 -8.76
C ASP A 283 -0.98 -22.63 -8.92
N GLU A 284 -1.23 -21.87 -9.99
CA GLU A 284 -2.57 -21.40 -10.38
C GLU A 284 -3.57 -22.56 -10.56
N THR A 285 -3.12 -23.70 -11.09
CA THR A 285 -3.96 -24.91 -11.22
C THR A 285 -4.43 -25.39 -9.86
N SER A 286 -3.49 -25.56 -8.92
CA SER A 286 -3.79 -25.97 -7.54
C SER A 286 -4.68 -24.96 -6.82
N TYR A 287 -4.52 -23.66 -7.09
CA TYR A 287 -5.40 -22.62 -6.58
C TYR A 287 -6.84 -22.80 -7.08
N LYS A 288 -7.03 -22.92 -8.41
CA LYS A 288 -8.34 -23.10 -9.03
C LYS A 288 -9.03 -24.39 -8.60
N GLU A 289 -8.29 -25.50 -8.57
CA GLU A 289 -8.81 -26.78 -8.08
C GLU A 289 -9.27 -26.67 -6.63
N LEU A 290 -8.50 -26.00 -5.77
CA LEU A 290 -8.88 -25.82 -4.37
C LEU A 290 -10.09 -24.90 -4.20
N VAL A 291 -10.21 -23.86 -5.02
CA VAL A 291 -11.39 -22.97 -5.03
C VAL A 291 -12.64 -23.71 -5.53
N ALA A 292 -12.49 -24.62 -6.49
CA ALA A 292 -13.58 -25.43 -7.03
C ALA A 292 -13.98 -26.62 -6.14
N ALA A 293 -13.01 -27.23 -5.45
CA ALA A 293 -13.20 -28.41 -4.63
C ALA A 293 -13.53 -28.06 -3.17
N SER A 294 -14.80 -28.26 -2.82
CA SER A 294 -15.24 -28.88 -1.55
C SER A 294 -15.88 -28.03 -0.45
N PHE A 295 -16.54 -28.83 0.40
CA PHE A 295 -17.56 -28.60 1.43
C PHE A 295 -17.02 -28.69 2.87
N ARG A 296 -17.19 -27.63 3.67
CA ARG A 296 -17.64 -27.57 5.09
C ARG A 296 -17.49 -26.14 5.63
N GLY A 297 -18.48 -25.67 6.41
CA GLY A 297 -18.45 -24.36 7.06
C GLY A 297 -18.67 -23.22 6.06
N TRP A 298 -19.94 -22.94 5.77
CA TRP A 298 -20.33 -21.90 4.81
C TRP A 298 -20.11 -20.55 5.46
N ARG A 299 -19.24 -19.73 4.88
CA ARG A 299 -19.00 -18.37 5.33
C ARG A 299 -19.49 -17.41 4.27
N LEU A 300 -20.38 -16.49 4.64
CA LEU A 300 -20.80 -15.43 3.74
C LEU A 300 -19.60 -14.55 3.37
N GLU A 301 -19.35 -14.39 2.08
CA GLU A 301 -18.28 -13.57 1.53
C GLU A 301 -18.81 -12.26 0.95
N PRO A 302 -18.00 -11.21 0.97
CA PRO A 302 -18.23 -10.05 0.13
C PRO A 302 -18.18 -10.46 -1.35
N SER A 303 -19.04 -9.84 -2.14
CA SER A 303 -19.15 -10.05 -3.59
C SER A 303 -19.59 -8.75 -4.26
N PRO A 304 -19.55 -8.62 -5.59
CA PRO A 304 -20.02 -7.40 -6.26
C PRO A 304 -21.48 -7.05 -5.92
N SER A 305 -22.34 -8.05 -5.70
CA SER A 305 -23.75 -7.87 -5.31
C SER A 305 -23.97 -7.69 -3.81
N LEU A 306 -23.00 -8.06 -2.98
CA LEU A 306 -23.03 -7.86 -1.53
C LEU A 306 -21.63 -7.52 -1.00
N PRO A 307 -21.11 -6.29 -1.23
CA PRO A 307 -19.76 -5.93 -0.78
C PRO A 307 -19.65 -5.88 0.76
N ASP A 308 -20.73 -5.44 1.41
CA ASP A 308 -20.88 -5.42 2.85
C ASP A 308 -21.76 -6.59 3.32
N VAL A 309 -21.12 -7.68 3.76
CA VAL A 309 -21.82 -8.86 4.29
C VAL A 309 -22.71 -8.58 5.51
N GLY A 310 -22.46 -7.48 6.24
CA GLY A 310 -23.32 -7.04 7.35
C GLY A 310 -24.71 -6.58 6.89
N ASN A 311 -24.88 -6.29 5.59
CA ASN A 311 -26.15 -5.90 5.00
C ASN A 311 -26.95 -7.09 4.45
N PHE A 312 -26.50 -8.33 4.63
CA PHE A 312 -27.20 -9.53 4.14
C PHE A 312 -28.67 -9.57 4.55
N ALA A 313 -28.96 -9.39 5.84
CA ALA A 313 -30.32 -9.44 6.38
C ALA A 313 -31.21 -8.26 5.94
N LYS A 314 -30.63 -7.23 5.31
CA LYS A 314 -31.34 -6.03 4.82
C LYS A 314 -31.64 -6.09 3.32
N GLN A 315 -31.11 -7.07 2.59
CA GLN A 315 -31.33 -7.17 1.15
C GLN A 315 -32.77 -7.61 0.84
N SER A 316 -33.40 -6.97 -0.14
CA SER A 316 -34.68 -7.43 -0.68
C SER A 316 -34.47 -8.52 -1.71
N CYS A 317 -35.31 -9.56 -1.70
CA CYS A 317 -35.25 -10.62 -2.70
C CYS A 317 -35.88 -10.19 -4.03
N PRO A 318 -35.34 -10.64 -5.18
CA PRO A 318 -34.17 -11.52 -5.31
C PRO A 318 -32.84 -10.74 -5.23
N PHE A 319 -31.83 -11.31 -4.56
CA PHE A 319 -30.44 -10.84 -4.61
C PHE A 319 -29.47 -12.02 -4.67
N SER A 320 -28.25 -11.78 -5.18
CA SER A 320 -27.18 -12.78 -5.23
C SER A 320 -26.19 -12.58 -4.07
N CYS A 321 -25.71 -13.67 -3.50
CA CYS A 321 -24.66 -13.67 -2.49
C CYS A 321 -23.71 -14.84 -2.73
N VAL A 322 -22.50 -14.71 -2.21
CA VAL A 322 -21.47 -15.74 -2.34
C VAL A 322 -21.17 -16.28 -0.94
N PHE A 323 -21.16 -17.59 -0.81
CA PHE A 323 -20.64 -18.27 0.37
C PHE A 323 -19.30 -18.90 0.02
N TYR A 324 -18.25 -18.54 0.74
CA TYR A 324 -17.00 -19.27 0.72
C TYR A 324 -17.15 -20.55 1.51
N ILE A 325 -16.58 -21.60 0.94
CA ILE A 325 -16.56 -22.92 1.53
C ILE A 325 -15.09 -23.31 1.66
N GLY A 326 -14.64 -23.50 2.89
CA GLY A 326 -13.25 -23.88 3.13
C GLY A 326 -12.97 -25.27 2.59
N GLY A 327 -12.01 -25.40 1.68
CA GLY A 327 -11.53 -26.70 1.21
C GLY A 327 -11.00 -27.57 2.37
N LYS A 328 -10.80 -28.88 2.12
CA LYS A 328 -10.40 -29.89 3.13
C LYS A 328 -9.22 -29.46 4.03
N HIS A 329 -8.35 -28.59 3.52
CA HIS A 329 -7.20 -28.08 4.25
C HIS A 329 -7.21 -26.56 4.48
N GLY A 330 -8.25 -25.86 4.03
CA GLY A 330 -8.50 -24.44 4.31
C GLY A 330 -7.36 -23.49 3.94
N ARG A 331 -6.56 -23.83 2.90
CA ARG A 331 -5.36 -23.09 2.50
C ARG A 331 -5.67 -21.71 1.90
N VAL A 332 -6.72 -21.64 1.09
CA VAL A 332 -7.31 -20.37 0.68
C VAL A 332 -8.32 -19.97 1.75
N LEU A 333 -8.40 -18.68 2.01
CA LEU A 333 -9.35 -18.06 2.90
C LEU A 333 -10.50 -17.50 2.09
N HIS A 334 -10.24 -16.78 1.02
CA HIS A 334 -11.27 -16.13 0.21
C HIS A 334 -10.80 -16.02 -1.23
N GLN A 335 -11.73 -15.83 -2.15
CA GLN A 335 -11.41 -15.55 -3.54
C GLN A 335 -11.04 -14.07 -3.67
N SER A 336 -9.88 -13.80 -4.27
CA SER A 336 -9.42 -12.44 -4.49
C SER A 336 -10.04 -11.85 -5.78
N PRO A 337 -10.64 -10.65 -5.74
CA PRO A 337 -10.93 -9.88 -6.95
C PRO A 337 -9.68 -9.60 -7.77
N PHE A 338 -8.53 -9.43 -7.11
CA PHE A 338 -7.28 -9.08 -7.79
C PHE A 338 -6.83 -10.18 -8.76
N LEU A 339 -6.97 -11.45 -8.37
CA LEU A 339 -6.67 -12.62 -9.21
C LEU A 339 -7.68 -12.83 -10.35
N GLN A 340 -8.70 -11.97 -10.47
CA GLN A 340 -9.64 -11.97 -11.60
C GLN A 340 -9.28 -10.91 -12.65
N ILE A 341 -8.21 -10.13 -12.44
CA ILE A 341 -7.67 -9.25 -13.47
C ILE A 341 -7.02 -10.13 -14.55
N PRO A 342 -7.36 -9.97 -15.83
CA PRO A 342 -6.80 -10.82 -16.88
C PRO A 342 -5.27 -10.76 -16.91
N GLY A 343 -4.64 -11.93 -16.88
CA GLY A 343 -3.19 -12.10 -16.86
C GLY A 343 -2.55 -12.04 -15.47
N VAL A 344 -3.29 -11.66 -14.43
CA VAL A 344 -2.84 -11.79 -13.04
C VAL A 344 -3.17 -13.20 -12.53
N SER A 345 -2.16 -13.86 -11.96
CA SER A 345 -2.27 -15.19 -11.35
C SER A 345 -1.38 -15.31 -10.13
N VAL A 346 -1.48 -16.41 -9.40
CA VAL A 346 -0.55 -16.73 -8.30
C VAL A 346 0.90 -16.78 -8.79
N ASP A 347 1.10 -17.16 -10.06
CA ASP A 347 2.41 -17.35 -10.68
C ASP A 347 3.00 -16.04 -11.24
N THR A 348 2.20 -14.99 -11.43
CA THR A 348 2.68 -13.67 -11.92
C THR A 348 3.19 -12.76 -10.79
N TRP A 349 3.42 -13.34 -9.61
CA TRP A 349 3.84 -12.61 -8.43
C TRP A 349 5.37 -12.56 -8.31
N CYS A 350 5.87 -11.35 -8.06
CA CYS A 350 7.26 -11.10 -7.69
C CYS A 350 7.32 -10.73 -6.22
N VAL A 351 7.74 -11.66 -5.37
CA VAL A 351 7.97 -11.37 -3.95
C VAL A 351 9.05 -10.32 -3.83
N ASP A 352 8.81 -9.28 -3.03
CA ASP A 352 9.91 -8.39 -2.64
C ASP A 352 10.95 -9.20 -1.84
N ILE A 353 12.07 -9.49 -2.52
CA ILE A 353 13.18 -10.26 -1.97
C ILE A 353 13.78 -9.52 -0.76
N LEU A 354 13.81 -8.18 -0.78
CA LEU A 354 14.40 -7.40 0.30
C LEU A 354 13.59 -7.56 1.59
N HIS A 355 12.25 -7.50 1.49
CA HIS A 355 11.37 -7.82 2.63
C HIS A 355 11.46 -9.29 3.04
N THR A 356 11.60 -10.22 2.08
CA THR A 356 11.80 -11.65 2.36
C THR A 356 13.09 -11.91 3.14
N TRP A 357 14.15 -11.20 2.81
CA TRP A 357 15.49 -11.36 3.40
C TRP A 357 15.64 -10.66 4.74
N HIS A 358 15.19 -9.40 4.86
CA HIS A 358 15.38 -8.62 6.08
C HIS A 358 14.33 -8.88 7.16
N TYR A 359 13.06 -9.09 6.78
CA TYR A 359 11.94 -9.20 7.72
C TYR A 359 11.21 -10.53 7.62
N GLY A 360 11.60 -11.38 6.66
CA GLY A 360 10.90 -12.60 6.34
C GLY A 360 11.54 -13.87 6.91
N PRO A 361 10.90 -15.02 6.63
CA PRO A 361 11.37 -16.35 7.03
C PRO A 361 12.74 -16.71 6.47
N MET A 362 13.23 -16.02 5.43
CA MET A 362 14.58 -16.22 4.92
C MET A 362 15.63 -15.79 5.94
N SER A 363 15.42 -14.70 6.70
CA SER A 363 16.31 -14.34 7.81
C SER A 363 16.41 -15.48 8.84
N THR A 364 15.27 -16.12 9.13
CA THR A 364 15.19 -17.27 10.04
C THR A 364 15.86 -18.50 9.43
N PHE A 365 15.65 -18.76 8.14
CA PHE A 365 16.30 -19.85 7.41
C PHE A 365 17.82 -19.66 7.36
N ILE A 366 18.30 -18.45 7.04
CA ILE A 366 19.72 -18.07 7.08
C ILE A 366 20.25 -18.27 8.49
N ALA A 367 19.54 -17.82 9.52
CA ALA A 367 19.94 -18.04 10.91
C ALA A 367 20.04 -19.53 11.25
N TYR A 368 19.12 -20.37 10.79
CA TYR A 368 19.21 -21.83 10.94
C TYR A 368 20.37 -22.43 10.15
N GLY A 369 20.62 -21.98 8.92
CA GLY A 369 21.73 -22.43 8.09
C GLY A 369 23.09 -22.08 8.71
N LEU A 370 23.25 -20.83 9.15
CA LEU A 370 24.42 -20.38 9.91
C LEU A 370 24.59 -21.18 11.19
N ARG A 371 23.50 -21.40 11.95
CA ARG A 371 23.55 -22.24 13.16
C ARG A 371 23.96 -23.68 12.85
N LEU A 372 23.48 -24.26 11.75
CA LEU A 372 23.86 -25.60 11.34
C LEU A 372 25.37 -25.65 11.04
N LEU A 373 25.89 -24.69 10.26
CA LEU A 373 27.31 -24.58 9.97
C LEU A 373 28.15 -24.47 11.26
N LEU A 374 27.72 -23.66 12.22
CA LEU A 374 28.38 -23.51 13.53
C LEU A 374 28.32 -24.79 14.37
N THR A 375 27.30 -25.64 14.21
CA THR A 375 27.25 -26.95 14.89
C THR A 375 28.12 -28.02 14.25
N THR A 376 28.60 -27.80 13.03
CA THR A 376 29.54 -28.73 12.37
C THR A 376 30.97 -28.49 12.84
N MET A 377 31.86 -29.46 12.58
CA MET A 377 33.29 -29.32 12.86
C MET A 377 34.03 -28.44 11.83
N ILE A 378 33.33 -27.90 10.82
CA ILE A 378 33.96 -27.13 9.73
C ILE A 378 34.57 -25.84 10.26
N TYR A 379 33.79 -25.08 11.05
CA TYR A 379 34.22 -23.80 11.62
C TYR A 379 34.64 -23.90 13.08
N ARG A 380 34.51 -25.08 13.70
CA ARG A 380 34.80 -25.24 15.12
C ARG A 380 36.32 -25.34 15.32
N PRO A 381 36.93 -24.45 16.13
CA PRO A 381 38.37 -24.50 16.36
C PRO A 381 38.76 -25.80 17.06
N ALA A 382 39.79 -26.48 16.55
CA ALA A 382 40.36 -27.71 17.12
C ALA A 382 41.30 -27.41 18.31
N ILE A 383 40.85 -26.55 19.23
CA ILE A 383 41.62 -26.15 20.42
C ILE A 383 41.12 -27.00 21.60
N PRO A 384 41.98 -27.81 22.24
CA PRO A 384 41.60 -28.57 23.43
C PRO A 384 41.25 -27.62 24.59
N ASP A 385 40.34 -28.07 25.45
CA ASP A 385 39.88 -27.37 26.67
C ASP A 385 39.17 -26.03 26.46
N LEU A 386 38.82 -25.69 25.21
CA LEU A 386 38.06 -24.48 24.93
C LEU A 386 36.61 -24.63 25.41
N GLU A 387 36.11 -23.66 26.16
CA GLU A 387 34.71 -23.66 26.58
C GLU A 387 33.79 -23.59 25.36
N LYS A 388 32.61 -24.21 25.47
CA LYS A 388 31.65 -24.27 24.35
C LYS A 388 31.30 -22.89 23.80
N GLU A 389 31.09 -21.92 24.68
CA GLU A 389 30.73 -20.55 24.26
C GLU A 389 31.87 -19.86 23.50
N GLU A 390 33.12 -20.06 23.93
CA GLU A 390 34.29 -19.53 23.24
C GLU A 390 34.51 -20.21 21.88
N ALA A 391 34.28 -21.53 21.81
CA ALA A 391 34.32 -22.28 20.56
C ALA A 391 33.26 -21.79 19.56
N ASP A 392 32.03 -21.56 20.03
CA ASP A 392 30.94 -21.03 19.20
C ASP A 392 31.23 -19.59 18.73
N ARG A 393 31.82 -18.74 19.59
CA ARG A 393 32.25 -17.38 19.22
C ARG A 393 33.36 -17.38 18.17
N LEU A 394 34.38 -18.22 18.33
CA LEU A 394 35.46 -18.35 17.35
C LEU A 394 34.94 -18.90 16.02
N ALA A 395 34.06 -19.91 16.05
CA ALA A 395 33.42 -20.43 14.85
C ALA A 395 32.60 -19.35 14.12
N LEU A 396 31.90 -18.48 14.86
CA LEU A 396 31.17 -17.35 14.29
C LEU A 396 32.12 -16.31 13.66
N LEU A 397 33.25 -16.03 14.29
CA LEU A 397 34.27 -15.12 13.73
C LEU A 397 34.90 -15.68 12.46
N CYS A 398 35.19 -16.99 12.41
CA CYS A 398 35.68 -17.66 11.22
C CYS A 398 34.64 -17.61 10.08
N LEU A 399 33.40 -17.98 10.37
CA LEU A 399 32.30 -17.91 9.40
C LEU A 399 32.09 -16.48 8.88
N ARG A 400 32.17 -15.48 9.76
CA ARG A 400 32.07 -14.06 9.38
C ARG A 400 33.25 -13.59 8.51
N ALA A 401 34.43 -14.16 8.65
CA ALA A 401 35.58 -13.78 7.84
C ALA A 401 35.51 -14.31 6.41
N GLU A 402 34.73 -15.38 6.17
CA GLU A 402 34.54 -15.98 4.85
C GLU A 402 33.36 -15.39 4.07
N LEU A 403 32.37 -14.84 4.78
CA LEU A 403 31.22 -14.11 4.20
C LEU A 403 31.57 -12.65 3.93
#